data_AF-A0A131YKB5-F1
#
_entry.id   AF-A0A131YKB5-F1
#
_cell.length_a   1.000
_cell.length_b   1.000
_cell.length_c   1.000
_cell.angle_alpha   90.00
_cell.angle_beta   90.00
_cell.angle_gamma   90.00
#
_symmetry.space_group_name_H-M   'P 1'
#
loop_
_entity.id
_entity.type
_entity.pdbx_description
1 polymer ?
#
loop_
_entity_poly.entity_id
_entity_poly.type
_entity_poly.pdbx_seq_one_letter_code
_entity_poly.pdbx_strand_id
1 'polypeptide(L)'
;MFDLRIDGNRLLWLNRRPVPFRDDDIGMWFHLFGFINVCGVVSNAFLIAFTSTFGRNLKSDYRRFIFVIAFEHLVFGVKFILTLAIPDTPAAVKNAKTKERQLLSHMMSKVATLQDRLLGGSGATASQTGSAATTTAANSAGEATAGATQPLRRKLSLTREE
;
A
#
# COMPACT_ATOMS: atom_id res chain seq x y z
N MET A 1 6.88 22.07 26.93
CA MET A 1 8.32 22.26 26.60
C MET A 1 9.25 21.54 27.56
N PHE A 2 8.94 21.46 28.86
CA PHE A 2 9.80 20.82 29.85
C PHE A 2 9.83 19.28 29.76
N ASP A 3 8.71 18.61 29.44
CA ASP A 3 8.66 17.13 29.32
C ASP A 3 9.67 16.56 28.33
N LEU A 4 9.81 17.19 27.16
CA LEU A 4 10.77 16.75 26.15
C LEU A 4 12.23 16.82 26.65
N ARG A 5 12.55 17.84 27.46
CA ARG A 5 13.89 18.00 28.05
C ARG A 5 14.15 16.99 29.16
N ILE A 6 13.13 16.72 29.98
CA ILE A 6 13.22 15.77 31.09
C ILE A 6 13.38 14.34 30.56
N ASP A 7 12.58 13.95 29.56
CA ASP A 7 12.68 12.64 28.91
C ASP A 7 14.04 12.47 28.21
N GLY A 8 14.52 13.51 27.52
CA GLY A 8 15.86 13.53 26.94
C GLY A 8 16.98 13.38 27.97
N ASN A 9 16.92 14.11 29.09
CA ASN A 9 17.92 13.98 30.16
C ASN A 9 17.88 12.59 30.81
N ARG A 10 16.69 12.00 30.98
CA ARG A 10 16.52 10.65 31.50
C ARG A 10 17.12 9.60 30.57
N LEU A 11 16.95 9.75 29.26
CA LEU A 11 17.53 8.83 28.27
C LEU A 11 19.07 8.93 28.20
N LEU A 12 19.64 10.13 28.38
CA LEU A 12 21.08 10.36 28.27
C LEU A 12 21.87 10.02 29.55
N TRP A 13 21.32 10.33 30.73
CA TRP A 13 22.06 10.28 32.00
C TRP A 13 21.58 9.19 32.98
N LEU A 14 20.32 8.75 32.88
CA LEU A 14 19.73 7.82 33.86
C LEU A 14 19.52 6.38 33.34
N ASN A 15 19.33 6.18 32.03
CA ASN A 15 19.05 4.86 31.45
C ASN A 15 20.27 4.26 30.71
N ARG A 16 20.43 2.93 30.78
CA ARG A 16 21.42 2.18 29.97
C ARG A 16 20.97 2.16 28.49
N ARG A 17 21.93 2.20 27.55
CA ARG A 17 21.64 2.27 26.10
C ARG A 17 20.67 1.14 25.66
N PRO A 18 19.48 1.44 25.13
CA PRO A 18 18.55 0.44 24.62
C PRO A 18 19.04 -0.11 23.27
N VAL A 19 18.68 -1.36 22.98
CA VAL A 19 18.92 -1.99 21.68
C VAL A 19 17.93 -1.39 20.67
N PRO A 20 18.38 -0.94 19.48
CA PRO A 20 17.49 -0.33 18.51
C PRO A 20 16.50 -1.36 17.95
N PHE A 21 15.21 -1.09 18.12
CA PHE A 21 14.11 -1.82 17.50
C PHE A 21 13.42 -0.93 16.48
N ARG A 22 13.10 -1.49 15.30
CA ARG A 22 12.39 -0.76 14.24
C ARG A 22 10.91 -1.09 14.37
N ASP A 23 10.13 -0.10 14.77
CA ASP A 23 8.67 -0.14 14.67
C ASP A 23 8.23 0.85 13.60
N ASP A 24 7.32 0.40 12.73
CA ASP A 24 6.73 1.23 11.68
C ASP A 24 5.65 2.17 12.25
N ASP A 25 5.07 1.84 13.42
CA ASP A 25 3.98 2.56 14.07
C ASP A 25 4.12 2.58 15.60
N ILE A 26 3.45 3.52 16.27
CA ILE A 26 3.42 3.66 17.75
C ILE A 26 2.64 2.52 18.46
N GLY A 27 2.07 1.59 17.69
CA GLY A 27 1.39 0.39 18.18
C GLY A 27 0.00 0.63 18.78
N MET A 28 -0.35 -0.13 19.83
CA MET A 28 -1.68 -0.13 20.48
C MET A 28 -2.13 1.25 20.96
N TRP A 29 -1.19 2.15 21.26
CA TRP A 29 -1.49 3.51 21.69
C TRP A 29 -2.32 4.29 20.67
N PHE A 30 -2.09 4.09 19.36
CA PHE A 30 -2.89 4.74 18.33
C PHE A 30 -4.37 4.31 18.41
N HIS A 31 -4.61 3.02 18.63
CA HIS A 31 -5.96 2.50 18.83
C HIS A 31 -6.63 3.04 20.10
N LEU A 32 -5.85 3.20 21.19
CA LEU A 32 -6.36 3.77 22.44
C LEU A 32 -6.74 5.24 22.30
N PHE A 33 -5.91 6.06 21.65
CA PHE A 33 -6.24 7.46 21.37
C PHE A 33 -7.43 7.60 20.42
N GLY A 34 -7.57 6.68 19.46
CA GLY A 34 -8.77 6.62 18.63
C GLY A 34 -10.03 6.36 19.46
N PHE A 35 -9.97 5.42 20.41
CA PHE A 35 -11.08 5.10 21.30
C PHE A 35 -11.42 6.26 22.23
N ILE A 36 -10.43 6.88 22.88
CA ILE A 36 -10.68 7.96 23.83
C ILE A 36 -11.28 9.20 23.14
N ASN A 37 -10.89 9.47 21.89
CA ASN A 37 -11.46 10.57 21.11
C ASN A 37 -12.95 10.32 20.82
N VAL A 38 -13.30 9.11 20.40
CA VAL A 38 -14.71 8.72 20.18
C VAL A 38 -15.51 8.82 21.48
N CYS A 39 -15.00 8.25 22.58
CA CYS A 39 -15.65 8.33 23.88
C CYS A 39 -15.84 9.79 24.34
N GLY A 40 -14.84 10.66 24.13
CA GLY A 40 -14.95 12.07 24.48
C GLY A 40 -16.09 12.78 23.74
N VAL A 41 -16.24 12.54 22.43
CA VAL A 41 -17.35 13.09 21.64
C VAL A 41 -18.69 12.55 22.12
N VAL A 42 -18.79 11.23 22.37
CA VAL A 42 -20.02 10.58 22.85
C VAL A 42 -20.40 11.06 24.26
N SER A 43 -19.44 11.22 25.17
CA SER A 43 -19.69 11.73 26.52
C SER A 43 -20.12 13.19 26.50
N ASN A 44 -19.52 14.02 25.64
CA ASN A 44 -19.95 15.41 25.46
C ASN A 44 -21.37 15.50 24.89
N ALA A 45 -21.73 14.61 23.96
CA ALA A 45 -23.08 14.48 23.44
C ALA A 45 -24.10 14.11 24.52
N PHE A 46 -23.74 13.13 25.33
CA PHE A 46 -24.57 12.62 26.41
C PHE A 46 -24.79 13.70 27.47
N LEU A 47 -23.74 14.46 27.82
CA LEU A 47 -23.87 15.63 28.70
C LEU A 47 -24.87 16.64 28.13
N ILE A 48 -24.81 16.96 26.84
CA ILE A 48 -25.79 17.88 26.23
C ILE A 48 -27.20 17.26 26.25
N ALA A 49 -27.34 15.96 25.97
CA ALA A 49 -28.64 15.29 25.95
C ALA A 49 -29.32 15.22 27.33
N PHE A 50 -28.54 14.95 28.39
CA PHE A 50 -29.06 14.75 29.75
C PHE A 50 -29.10 16.03 30.58
N THR A 51 -28.13 16.94 30.41
CA THR A 51 -28.05 18.18 31.20
C THR A 51 -28.84 19.33 30.58
N SER A 52 -29.04 19.35 29.25
CA SER A 52 -29.79 20.43 28.61
C SER A 52 -31.27 20.42 29.05
N THR A 53 -31.83 21.61 29.25
CA THR A 53 -33.27 21.84 29.44
C THR A 53 -34.12 21.23 28.32
N PHE A 54 -33.52 20.90 27.18
CA PHE A 54 -34.08 20.10 26.09
C PHE A 54 -34.60 18.74 26.58
N GLY A 55 -33.84 18.00 27.38
CA GLY A 55 -34.21 16.65 27.86
C GLY A 55 -35.47 16.62 28.72
N ARG A 56 -35.76 17.70 29.47
CA ARG A 56 -36.96 17.83 30.32
C ARG A 56 -38.21 18.30 29.56
N ASN A 57 -38.05 19.04 28.47
CA ASN A 57 -39.18 19.61 27.70
C ASN A 57 -39.71 18.70 26.59
N LEU A 58 -38.97 17.65 26.22
CA LEU A 58 -39.42 16.68 25.22
C LEU A 58 -40.30 15.64 25.90
N LYS A 59 -41.62 15.80 25.73
CA LYS A 59 -42.67 14.95 26.31
C LYS A 59 -42.64 13.48 25.84
N SER A 60 -41.71 13.11 24.95
CA SER A 60 -41.66 11.77 24.38
C SER A 60 -40.24 11.24 24.22
N ASP A 61 -40.03 10.02 24.72
CA ASP A 61 -38.72 9.39 24.85
C ASP A 61 -38.03 9.15 23.50
N TYR A 62 -38.78 9.04 22.39
CA TYR A 62 -38.22 8.84 21.05
C TYR A 62 -37.29 9.98 20.60
N ARG A 63 -37.54 11.22 21.04
CA ARG A 63 -36.69 12.37 20.66
C ARG A 63 -35.31 12.34 21.33
N ARG A 64 -35.21 11.67 22.48
CA ARG A 64 -33.95 11.46 23.20
C ARG A 64 -33.09 10.41 22.49
N PHE A 65 -33.70 9.30 22.05
CA PHE A 65 -33.01 8.25 21.29
C PHE A 65 -32.55 8.70 19.90
N ILE A 66 -33.34 9.52 19.20
CA ILE A 66 -32.94 10.09 17.90
C ILE A 66 -31.67 10.94 18.02
N PHE A 67 -31.49 11.66 19.13
CA PHE A 67 -30.27 12.44 19.37
C PHE A 67 -29.05 11.54 19.57
N VAL A 68 -29.21 10.42 20.28
CA VAL A 68 -28.14 9.42 20.46
C VAL A 68 -27.76 8.79 19.12
N ILE A 69 -28.75 8.41 18.30
CA ILE A 69 -28.53 7.87 16.95
C ILE A 69 -27.89 8.94 16.04
N ALA A 70 -28.30 10.20 16.13
CA ALA A 70 -27.68 11.28 15.35
C ALA A 70 -26.20 11.49 15.70
N PHE A 71 -25.85 11.40 16.99
CA PHE A 71 -24.46 11.50 17.43
C PHE A 71 -23.61 10.30 17.04
N GLU A 72 -24.20 9.10 17.04
CA GLU A 72 -23.57 7.91 16.48
C GLU A 72 -23.21 8.13 15.00
N HIS A 73 -24.17 8.59 14.19
CA HIS A 73 -23.95 8.88 12.77
C HIS A 73 -22.94 10.01 12.55
N LEU A 74 -22.90 11.01 13.44
CA LEU A 74 -21.89 12.06 13.41
C LEU A 74 -20.48 11.48 13.58
N VAL A 75 -20.27 10.56 14.52
CA VAL A 75 -18.98 9.90 14.75
C VAL A 75 -18.57 9.06 13.54
N PHE A 76 -19.52 8.31 12.95
CA PHE A 76 -19.26 7.56 11.72
C PHE A 76 -18.94 8.48 10.53
N GLY A 77 -19.67 9.58 10.38
CA GLY A 77 -19.47 10.57 9.32
C GLY A 77 -18.12 11.29 9.44
N VAL A 78 -17.73 11.70 10.64
CA VAL A 78 -16.42 12.33 10.89
C VAL A 78 -15.29 11.34 10.59
N LYS A 79 -15.40 10.08 11.05
CA LYS A 79 -14.41 9.04 10.73
C LYS A 79 -14.32 8.82 9.22
N PHE A 80 -15.45 8.78 8.52
CA PHE A 80 -15.51 8.63 7.07
C PHE A 80 -14.86 9.81 6.33
N ILE A 81 -15.21 11.05 6.70
CA ILE A 81 -14.62 12.26 6.10
C ILE A 81 -13.11 12.31 6.36
N LEU A 82 -12.64 11.94 7.56
CA LEU A 82 -11.21 11.93 7.88
C LEU A 82 -10.43 10.93 7.01
N THR A 83 -10.99 9.73 6.77
CA THR A 83 -10.37 8.76 5.85
C THR A 83 -10.41 9.20 4.38
N LEU A 84 -11.30 10.14 4.02
CA LEU A 84 -11.37 10.69 2.67
C LEU A 84 -10.47 11.91 2.48
N ALA A 85 -10.36 12.77 3.49
CA ALA A 85 -9.66 14.06 3.41
C ALA A 85 -8.15 13.90 3.57
N ILE A 86 -7.69 12.95 4.39
CA ILE A 86 -6.27 12.71 4.63
C ILE A 86 -5.87 11.47 3.82
N PRO A 87 -5.21 11.62 2.66
CA PRO A 87 -4.57 10.48 2.05
C PRO A 87 -3.47 9.97 3.01
N ASP A 88 -3.60 8.73 3.47
CA ASP A 88 -2.76 8.09 4.52
C ASP A 88 -1.24 8.16 4.28
N THR A 89 -0.81 8.52 3.07
CA THR A 89 0.60 8.67 2.71
C THR A 89 0.81 9.91 1.85
N PRO A 90 1.67 10.87 2.27
CA PRO A 90 2.00 12.04 1.47
C PRO A 90 2.68 11.64 0.16
N ALA A 91 2.40 12.38 -0.93
CA ALA A 91 2.84 12.03 -2.29
C ALA A 91 4.37 11.92 -2.44
N ALA A 92 5.14 12.68 -1.67
CA ALA A 92 6.60 12.60 -1.66
C ALA A 92 7.11 11.21 -1.27
N VAL A 93 6.46 10.55 -0.29
CA VAL A 93 6.82 9.20 0.17
C VAL A 93 6.42 8.16 -0.87
N LYS A 94 5.27 8.34 -1.55
CA LYS A 94 4.86 7.47 -2.66
C LYS A 94 5.88 7.51 -3.80
N ASN A 95 6.32 8.71 -4.17
CA ASN A 95 7.31 8.90 -5.23
C ASN A 95 8.68 8.31 -4.86
N ALA A 96 9.10 8.42 -3.59
CA ALA A 96 10.31 7.80 -3.09
C ALA A 96 10.23 6.25 -3.11
N LYS A 97 9.14 5.66 -2.59
CA LYS A 97 8.94 4.20 -2.61
C LYS A 97 8.88 3.62 -4.02
N THR A 98 8.29 4.34 -4.98
CA THR A 98 8.25 3.89 -6.38
C THR A 98 9.64 3.86 -7.01
N LYS A 99 10.47 4.88 -6.74
CA LYS A 99 11.86 4.95 -7.25
C LYS A 99 12.71 3.80 -6.69
N GLU A 100 12.62 3.55 -5.38
CA GLU A 100 13.32 2.44 -4.74
C GLU A 100 12.91 1.08 -5.32
N ARG A 101 11.59 0.84 -5.49
CA ARG A 101 11.07 -0.41 -6.07
C ARG A 101 11.56 -0.65 -7.50
N GLN A 102 11.64 0.41 -8.32
CA GLN A 102 12.16 0.33 -9.68
C GLN A 102 13.64 -0.05 -9.69
N LEU A 103 14.45 0.61 -8.84
CA LEU A 103 15.88 0.32 -8.75
C LEU A 103 16.14 -1.11 -8.28
N LEU A 104 15.43 -1.58 -7.26
CA LEU A 104 15.53 -2.95 -6.76
C LEU A 104 15.14 -3.98 -7.83
N SER A 105 14.07 -3.75 -8.59
CA SER A 105 13.65 -4.65 -9.66
C SER A 105 14.71 -4.81 -10.76
N HIS A 106 15.38 -3.73 -11.12
CA HIS A 106 16.44 -3.72 -12.13
C HIS A 106 17.74 -4.37 -11.63
N MET A 107 18.04 -4.27 -10.33
CA MET A 107 19.17 -5.00 -9.73
C MET A 107 18.89 -6.50 -9.63
N MET A 108 17.67 -6.89 -9.25
CA MET A 108 17.29 -8.30 -9.17
C MET A 108 17.37 -9.00 -10.53
N SER A 109 16.97 -8.35 -11.63
CA SER A 109 17.12 -8.92 -12.97
C SER A 109 18.59 -9.05 -13.41
N LYS A 110 19.45 -8.10 -13.02
CA LYS A 110 20.90 -8.20 -13.26
C LYS A 110 21.54 -9.32 -12.43
N VAL A 111 21.18 -9.45 -11.17
CA VAL A 111 21.67 -10.54 -10.32
C VAL A 111 21.18 -11.88 -10.83
N ALA A 112 19.91 -12.00 -11.22
CA ALA A 112 19.35 -13.23 -11.79
C ALA A 112 20.06 -13.64 -13.10
N THR A 113 20.33 -12.69 -13.98
CA THR A 113 21.07 -12.96 -15.22
C THR A 113 22.53 -13.32 -14.98
N LEU A 114 23.20 -12.70 -14.01
CA LEU A 114 24.56 -13.09 -13.59
C LEU A 114 24.59 -14.48 -12.93
N GLN A 115 23.61 -14.77 -12.08
CA GLN A 115 23.43 -16.08 -11.44
C GLN A 115 23.27 -17.19 -12.48
N ASP A 116 22.44 -16.96 -13.51
CA ASP A 116 22.21 -17.91 -14.62
C ASP A 116 23.48 -18.11 -15.46
N ARG A 117 24.30 -17.07 -15.65
CA ARG A 117 25.60 -17.19 -16.35
C ARG A 117 26.64 -17.98 -15.55
N LEU A 118 26.65 -17.84 -14.24
CA LEU A 118 27.59 -18.55 -13.36
C LEU A 118 27.18 -20.03 -13.17
N LEU A 119 25.89 -20.31 -13.02
CA LEU A 119 25.39 -21.69 -12.87
C LEU A 119 25.28 -22.42 -14.21
N GLY A 120 24.81 -21.75 -15.27
CA GLY A 120 24.70 -22.31 -16.62
C GLY A 120 26.04 -22.41 -17.37
N GLY A 121 27.05 -21.64 -16.96
CA GLY A 121 28.41 -21.72 -17.50
C GLY A 121 29.19 -22.97 -17.07
N SER A 122 28.72 -23.69 -16.03
CA SER A 122 29.37 -24.92 -15.55
C SER A 122 28.93 -26.19 -16.31
N GLY A 123 28.05 -26.08 -17.32
CA GLY A 123 27.57 -27.21 -18.13
C GLY A 123 27.96 -27.19 -19.61
N ALA A 124 28.69 -26.19 -20.09
CA ALA A 124 28.94 -25.98 -21.52
C ALA A 124 30.32 -26.49 -22.02
N THR A 125 30.89 -27.53 -21.39
CA THR A 125 32.09 -28.24 -21.89
C THR A 125 31.83 -29.73 -22.05
N ALA A 126 30.88 -30.11 -22.93
CA ALA A 126 30.83 -31.45 -23.48
C ALA A 126 29.97 -31.47 -24.76
N SER A 127 30.62 -31.25 -25.91
CA SER A 127 30.44 -32.03 -27.16
C SER A 127 30.92 -31.22 -28.38
N GLN A 128 32.17 -31.41 -28.74
CA GLN A 128 32.62 -31.30 -30.13
C GLN A 128 33.42 -32.56 -30.44
N THR A 129 32.85 -33.43 -31.27
CA THR A 129 33.57 -34.44 -32.07
C THR A 129 32.66 -34.79 -33.24
N GLY A 130 33.21 -34.62 -34.44
CA GLY A 130 32.44 -34.26 -35.64
C GLY A 130 31.93 -35.42 -36.49
N SER A 131 31.37 -35.06 -37.65
CA SER A 131 31.46 -35.85 -38.87
C SER A 131 31.17 -34.97 -40.09
N ALA A 132 31.82 -35.34 -41.19
CA ALA A 132 32.13 -34.53 -42.35
C ALA A 132 31.01 -34.45 -43.41
N ALA A 133 31.22 -33.47 -44.28
CA ALA A 133 30.66 -33.20 -45.61
C ALA A 133 29.87 -34.31 -46.33
N THR A 134 28.81 -33.93 -47.08
CA THR A 134 28.68 -34.18 -48.54
C THR A 134 27.48 -33.42 -49.12
N THR A 135 27.75 -32.75 -50.23
CA THR A 135 26.94 -32.02 -51.22
C THR A 135 25.73 -32.79 -51.73
N THR A 136 24.63 -32.12 -52.13
CA THR A 136 23.96 -32.26 -53.46
C THR A 136 22.69 -31.40 -53.53
N ALA A 137 22.55 -30.72 -54.67
CA ALA A 137 21.51 -29.77 -55.02
C ALA A 137 20.20 -30.42 -55.53
N ALA A 138 19.13 -29.61 -55.55
CA ALA A 138 18.13 -29.45 -56.63
C ALA A 138 16.64 -29.55 -56.21
N ASN A 139 15.97 -28.40 -56.35
CA ASN A 139 14.61 -28.15 -56.84
C ASN A 139 13.43 -29.06 -56.46
N SER A 140 12.42 -28.48 -55.79
CA SER A 140 11.11 -28.19 -56.41
C SER A 140 10.21 -27.36 -55.49
N ALA A 141 9.34 -26.57 -56.13
CA ALA A 141 8.54 -25.48 -55.62
C ALA A 141 7.23 -25.87 -54.89
N GLY A 142 6.63 -24.87 -54.22
CA GLY A 142 5.28 -24.85 -53.64
C GLY A 142 5.29 -25.12 -52.12
N GLU A 143 4.67 -24.36 -51.22
CA GLU A 143 3.64 -23.33 -51.30
C GLU A 143 3.61 -22.57 -49.96
N ALA A 144 2.87 -21.47 -49.92
CA ALA A 144 3.07 -20.30 -49.09
C ALA A 144 2.56 -20.35 -47.63
N THR A 145 2.85 -19.23 -46.94
CA THR A 145 2.16 -18.58 -45.79
C THR A 145 2.67 -18.93 -44.38
N ALA A 146 3.59 -18.13 -43.81
CA ALA A 146 3.40 -16.81 -43.15
C ALA A 146 2.81 -16.92 -41.72
N GLY A 147 3.56 -16.46 -40.71
CA GLY A 147 2.99 -16.22 -39.38
C GLY A 147 3.94 -16.10 -38.19
N ALA A 148 5.03 -15.35 -38.31
CA ALA A 148 5.78 -14.88 -37.14
C ALA A 148 5.01 -13.78 -36.40
N THR A 149 4.98 -13.89 -35.07
CA THR A 149 5.09 -12.82 -34.06
C THR A 149 4.38 -11.48 -34.36
N GLN A 150 3.31 -11.17 -33.63
CA GLN A 150 2.93 -9.78 -33.36
C GLN A 150 2.53 -9.56 -31.90
N PRO A 151 3.13 -8.56 -31.24
CA PRO A 151 2.51 -7.77 -30.19
C PRO A 151 2.23 -6.37 -30.73
N LEU A 152 0.97 -5.90 -30.80
CA LEU A 152 0.73 -4.46 -31.02
C LEU A 152 -0.65 -3.99 -30.55
N ARG A 153 -0.61 -2.99 -29.66
CA ARG A 153 -1.41 -1.75 -29.64
C ARG A 153 -2.79 -1.72 -30.34
N ARG A 154 -3.77 -1.28 -29.54
CA ARG A 154 -4.69 -0.15 -29.79
C ARG A 154 -5.67 -0.25 -30.98
N LYS A 155 -6.95 -0.39 -30.64
CA LYS A 155 -8.09 0.29 -31.31
C LYS A 155 -9.05 0.78 -30.21
N LEU A 156 -8.87 2.00 -29.69
CA LEU A 156 -9.75 3.14 -30.02
C LEU A 156 -10.00 3.28 -31.53
N SER A 157 -11.25 3.03 -31.95
CA SER A 157 -12.12 4.05 -32.55
C SER A 157 -13.32 3.42 -33.28
N LEU A 158 -14.49 3.96 -32.96
CA LEU A 158 -15.61 4.25 -33.88
C LEU A 158 -16.57 3.11 -34.28
N THR A 159 -17.81 3.29 -33.80
CA THR A 159 -19.08 3.32 -34.56
C THR A 159 -19.41 2.11 -35.44
N ARG A 160 -20.59 1.53 -35.25
CA ARG A 160 -21.82 1.82 -36.03
C ARG A 160 -22.83 0.70 -35.76
N GLU A 161 -24.04 1.09 -35.34
CA GLU A 161 -25.35 0.39 -35.49
C GLU A 161 -25.44 -0.92 -34.67
N GLU A 162 -26.34 -1.05 -33.70
CA GLU A 162 -27.82 -0.97 -33.80
C GLU A 162 -28.48 -0.29 -32.60
#